data_AF-A0A382GZ11-F1
#
_entry.id   AF-A0A382GZ11-F1
#
_cell.length_a   1.000
_cell.length_b   1.000
_cell.length_c   1.000
_cell.angle_alpha   90.00
_cell.angle_beta   90.00
_cell.angle_gamma   90.00
#
_symmetry.space_group_name_H-M   'P 1'
#
loop_
_entity.id
_entity.type
_entity.pdbx_description
1 polymer ?
#
loop_
_entity_poly.entity_id
_entity_poly.type
_entity_poly.pdbx_seq_one_letter_code
_entity_poly.pdbx_strand_id
1 'polypeptide(L)'
;VKIAVNRSEIELIQGDITESDSDAIVNAANLLLVMGAGVAGAIRAKGGSSIQEECNKIVGCPVGDASVTGGGNLKAKYVIHA
;
A
#
# COMPACT_ATOMS: atom_id res chain seq x y z
N VAL A 1 -9.18 -18.00 -3.94
CA VAL A 1 -10.01 -18.21 -5.17
C VAL A 1 -9.38 -17.42 -6.29
N LYS A 2 -9.25 -17.97 -7.50
CA LYS A 2 -8.50 -17.36 -8.60
C LYS A 2 -9.29 -17.43 -9.89
N ILE A 3 -9.46 -16.31 -10.59
CA ILE A 3 -10.23 -16.21 -11.83
C ILE A 3 -9.51 -15.36 -12.88
N ALA A 4 -9.69 -15.68 -14.15
CA ALA A 4 -9.23 -14.85 -15.26
C ALA A 4 -10.33 -13.86 -15.70
N VAL A 5 -9.95 -12.61 -15.94
CA VAL A 5 -10.83 -11.54 -16.46
C VAL A 5 -10.11 -10.87 -17.63
N ASN A 6 -10.55 -11.15 -18.86
CA ASN A 6 -9.88 -10.71 -20.10
C ASN A 6 -8.40 -11.15 -20.13
N ARG A 7 -7.46 -10.19 -20.03
CA ARG A 7 -6.01 -10.42 -19.99
C ARG A 7 -5.43 -10.31 -18.58
N SER A 8 -6.29 -10.23 -17.57
CA SER A 8 -5.92 -10.03 -16.17
C SER A 8 -6.37 -11.22 -15.33
N GLU A 9 -5.80 -11.32 -14.15
CA GLU A 9 -6.10 -12.36 -13.18
C GLU A 9 -6.47 -11.72 -11.86
N ILE A 10 -7.52 -12.23 -11.22
CA ILE A 10 -7.98 -11.76 -9.90
C ILE A 10 -7.92 -12.94 -8.95
N GLU A 11 -7.22 -12.73 -7.83
CA GLU A 11 -7.04 -13.73 -6.80
C GLU A 11 -7.46 -13.18 -5.42
N LEU A 12 -8.27 -13.96 -4.71
CA LEU A 12 -8.62 -13.75 -3.31
C LEU A 12 -7.72 -14.63 -2.45
N ILE A 13 -6.89 -13.97 -1.64
CA ILE A 13 -5.91 -14.57 -0.74
C ILE A 13 -6.20 -14.06 0.67
N GLN A 14 -6.22 -14.96 1.66
CA GLN A 14 -6.21 -14.59 3.07
C GLN A 14 -4.76 -14.56 3.55
N GLY A 15 -4.30 -13.42 4.08
CA GLY A 15 -2.94 -13.28 4.56
C GLY A 15 -2.59 -11.87 5.01
N ASP A 16 -1.31 -11.66 5.28
CA ASP A 16 -0.73 -10.34 5.58
C ASP A 16 -0.22 -9.70 4.28
N ILE A 17 -0.80 -8.55 3.90
CA ILE A 17 -0.44 -7.84 2.67
C ILE A 17 1.03 -7.42 2.63
N THR A 18 1.66 -7.25 3.79
CA THR A 18 3.06 -6.83 3.90
C THR A 18 4.06 -7.93 3.48
N GLU A 19 3.58 -9.16 3.30
CA GLU A 19 4.36 -10.30 2.79
C GLU A 19 4.25 -10.49 1.26
N SER A 20 3.37 -9.74 0.61
CA SER A 20 3.08 -9.85 -0.83
C SER A 20 4.32 -9.59 -1.68
N ASP A 21 4.65 -10.53 -2.57
CA ASP A 21 5.72 -10.41 -3.56
C ASP A 21 5.14 -9.90 -4.89
N SER A 22 4.58 -8.69 -4.83
CA SER A 22 3.96 -8.00 -5.96
C SER A 22 4.76 -6.73 -6.29
N ASP A 23 4.57 -6.15 -7.48
CA ASP A 23 5.23 -4.89 -7.80
C ASP A 23 4.77 -3.73 -6.90
N ALA A 24 3.49 -3.73 -6.49
CA ALA A 24 2.93 -2.73 -5.60
C ALA A 24 1.81 -3.31 -4.73
N ILE A 25 1.68 -2.79 -3.51
CA ILE A 25 0.53 -3.03 -2.64
C ILE A 25 -0.28 -1.75 -2.45
N VAL A 26 -1.57 -1.90 -2.11
CA VAL A 26 -2.47 -0.78 -1.84
C VAL A 26 -2.71 -0.65 -0.34
N ASN A 27 -2.41 0.52 0.21
CA ASN A 27 -2.77 0.91 1.56
C ASN A 27 -4.11 1.64 1.54
N ALA A 28 -5.05 1.23 2.41
CA ALA A 28 -6.28 1.96 2.67
C ALA A 28 -5.95 3.22 3.49
N ALA A 29 -5.79 4.34 2.79
CA ALA A 29 -5.24 5.56 3.35
C ALA A 29 -6.34 6.49 3.89
N ASN A 30 -5.92 7.44 4.73
CA ASN A 30 -6.73 8.61 5.04
C ASN A 30 -6.23 9.81 4.23
N LEU A 31 -7.06 10.86 4.20
CA LEU A 31 -6.79 12.11 3.47
C LEU A 31 -5.43 12.75 3.79
N LEU A 32 -4.93 12.54 5.00
CA LEU A 32 -3.70 13.15 5.50
C LEU A 32 -2.46 12.28 5.26
N LEU A 33 -2.61 11.10 4.66
CA LEU A 33 -1.54 10.13 4.44
C LEU A 33 -0.77 9.75 5.73
N VAL A 34 -1.45 9.80 6.88
CA VAL A 34 -0.87 9.40 8.17
C VAL A 34 -1.09 7.91 8.39
N MET A 35 -0.01 7.14 8.41
CA MET A 35 -0.01 5.70 8.65
C MET A 35 -0.10 5.41 10.15
N GLY A 36 -1.35 5.22 10.58
CA GLY A 36 -1.71 4.92 11.97
C GLY A 36 -1.71 3.43 12.29
N ALA A 37 -2.88 2.86 12.55
CA ALA A 37 -3.07 1.47 12.95
C ALA A 37 -3.60 0.59 11.80
N GLY A 38 -3.99 -0.66 12.09
CA GLY A 38 -4.54 -1.59 11.11
C GLY A 38 -3.54 -1.91 9.99
N VAL A 39 -4.04 -2.00 8.75
CA VAL A 39 -3.20 -2.31 7.58
C VAL A 39 -2.13 -1.25 7.36
N ALA A 40 -2.46 0.04 7.49
CA ALA A 40 -1.47 1.12 7.37
C ALA A 40 -0.36 1.00 8.42
N GLY A 41 -0.73 0.65 9.66
CA GLY A 41 0.24 0.40 10.73
C GLY A 41 1.15 -0.79 10.44
N ALA A 42 0.59 -1.90 9.92
CA ALA A 42 1.37 -3.07 9.53
C ALA A 42 2.36 -2.74 8.40
N ILE A 43 1.91 -2.03 7.35
CA ILE A 43 2.75 -1.58 6.23
C ILE A 43 3.88 -0.70 6.73
N ARG A 44 3.61 0.29 7.59
CA ARG A 44 4.66 1.14 8.15
C ARG A 44 5.62 0.37 9.06
N ALA A 45 5.11 -0.53 9.89
CA ALA A 45 5.93 -1.30 10.82
C ALA A 45 6.93 -2.20 10.09
N LYS A 46 6.50 -2.89 9.03
CA LYS A 46 7.37 -3.78 8.25
C LYS A 46 8.16 -3.04 7.17
N GLY A 47 7.54 -2.09 6.49
CA GLY A 47 8.14 -1.30 5.41
C GLY A 47 9.09 -0.20 5.88
N GLY A 48 9.05 0.19 7.15
CA GLY A 48 9.95 1.17 7.75
C GLY A 48 9.42 2.61 7.69
N SER A 49 10.14 3.52 8.36
CA SER A 49 9.72 4.92 8.51
C SER A 49 9.75 5.71 7.20
N SER A 50 10.56 5.29 6.22
CA SER A 50 10.73 5.97 4.93
C SER A 50 9.40 6.17 4.19
N ILE A 51 8.47 5.21 4.28
CA ILE A 51 7.16 5.30 3.65
C ILE A 51 6.38 6.50 4.20
N GLN A 52 6.35 6.68 5.53
CA GLN A 52 5.70 7.84 6.14
C GLN A 52 6.46 9.14 5.84
N GLU A 53 7.79 9.10 5.80
CA GLU A 53 8.62 10.26 5.45
C GLU A 53 8.37 10.74 4.01
N GLU A 54 8.08 9.84 3.08
CA GLU A 54 7.64 10.17 1.72
C GLU A 54 6.21 10.72 1.72
N CYS A 55 5.27 10.08 2.43
CA CYS A 55 3.90 10.60 2.60
C CYS A 55 3.88 12.04 3.13
N ASN A 56 4.75 12.37 4.09
CA ASN A 56 4.85 13.71 4.67
C ASN A 56 5.28 14.79 3.67
N LYS A 57 5.83 14.41 2.52
CA LYS A 57 6.22 15.32 1.43
C LYS A 57 5.10 15.54 0.41
N ILE A 58 3.98 14.83 0.54
CA ILE A 58 2.81 14.89 -0.35
C ILE A 58 1.71 15.72 0.34
N VAL A 59 0.96 16.51 -0.43
CA VAL A 59 -0.08 17.44 0.08
C VAL A 59 -1.40 16.71 0.42
N GLY A 60 -1.32 15.45 0.88
CA GLY A 60 -2.47 14.59 1.17
C GLY A 60 -3.01 13.84 -0.06
N CYS A 61 -4.13 13.14 0.14
CA CYS A 61 -4.79 12.32 -0.89
C CYS A 61 -6.31 12.45 -0.80
N PRO A 62 -6.94 13.31 -1.61
CA PRO A 62 -8.40 13.45 -1.65
C PRO A 62 -9.13 12.12 -1.91
N VAL A 63 -10.38 12.01 -1.45
CA VAL A 63 -11.20 10.81 -1.72
C VAL A 63 -11.35 10.63 -3.22
N GLY A 64 -10.99 9.45 -3.72
CA GLY A 64 -11.04 9.10 -5.14
C GLY A 64 -9.71 9.29 -5.88
N ASP A 65 -8.72 9.91 -5.25
CA ASP A 65 -7.34 10.00 -5.76
C ASP A 65 -6.44 8.91 -5.15
N ALA A 66 -5.21 8.81 -5.66
CA ALA A 66 -4.17 7.97 -5.10
C ALA A 66 -2.81 8.67 -5.09
N SER A 67 -2.01 8.39 -4.06
CA SER A 67 -0.61 8.82 -3.93
C SER A 67 0.32 7.62 -3.94
N VAL A 68 1.59 7.79 -4.33
CA VAL A 68 2.56 6.70 -4.43
C VAL A 68 3.84 7.03 -3.68
N THR A 69 4.35 6.05 -2.94
CA THR A 69 5.65 6.07 -2.27
C THR A 69 6.46 4.82 -2.63
N GLY A 70 7.75 4.80 -2.27
CA GLY A 70 8.54 3.59 -2.26
C GLY A 70 8.05 2.57 -1.23
N GLY A 71 8.33 1.28 -1.47
CA GLY A 71 7.97 0.18 -0.56
C GLY A 71 8.81 0.08 0.72
N GLY A 72 9.86 0.88 0.84
CA GLY A 72 10.83 0.77 1.93
C GLY A 72 11.44 -0.63 2.01
N ASN A 73 11.23 -1.32 3.13
CA ASN A 73 11.72 -2.68 3.39
C ASN A 73 10.75 -3.80 2.96
N LEU A 74 9.60 -3.46 2.37
CA LEU A 74 8.67 -4.47 1.85
C LEU A 74 9.27 -5.19 0.63
N LYS A 75 8.76 -6.38 0.32
CA LYS A 75 9.06 -7.03 -0.97
C LYS A 75 8.48 -6.23 -2.14
N ALA A 76 7.31 -5.63 -1.91
CA ALA A 76 6.70 -4.74 -2.88
C ALA A 76 7.54 -3.48 -3.11
N LYS A 77 7.69 -3.08 -4.37
CA LYS A 77 8.53 -1.94 -4.75
C LYS A 77 7.85 -0.62 -4.43
N TYR A 78 6.52 -0.58 -4.44
CA TYR A 78 5.72 0.62 -4.22
C TYR A 78 4.56 0.38 -3.27
N VAL A 79 4.16 1.44 -2.56
CA VAL A 79 2.88 1.51 -1.85
C VAL A 79 2.01 2.57 -2.51
N ILE A 80 0.82 2.16 -2.96
CA ILE A 80 -0.22 3.06 -3.47
C ILE A 80 -1.17 3.37 -2.30
N HIS A 81 -1.38 4.63 -2.01
CA HIS A 81 -2.23 5.13 -0.93
C HIS A 81 -3.53 5.66 -1.56
N ALA A 82 -4.67 5.01 -1.29
CA ALA A 82 -5.97 5.33 -1.85
C ALA A 82 -7.09 5.24 -0.81
#